data_AF-A0A923BFQ2-F1
#
_entry.id   AF-A0A923BFQ2-F1
#
_cell.length_a   1.000
_cell.length_b   1.000
_cell.length_c   1.000
_cell.angle_alpha   90.00
_cell.angle_beta   90.00
_cell.angle_gamma   90.00
#
_symmetry.space_group_name_H-M   'P 1'
#
loop_
_entity.id
_entity.type
_entity.pdbx_description
1 polymer ?
#
loop_
_entity_poly.entity_id
_entity_poly.type
_entity_poly.pdbx_seq_one_letter_code
_entity_poly.pdbx_strand_id
1 'polypeptide(L)'
;MSIPPTPAAPAVNQPATPAAGSAAGSAVNPAETAREAFRRLAARRLAPTPDNYRAIYDEIAGTPPAPPAPAPDAGAVEVLAGFARRMAETPGELSEHGRRMARAVKLEDWGGYTQALGQILERHLRRNTPVMALGDEEPDTVLLREMLARTLSFACASLLSGDAELSAEAEALGAAVKTAVGESELQDIAARLKQLCFQIELRKDDGAERQ
;
A
#
# COMPACT_ATOMS: atom_id res chain seq x y z
N MET A 1 -65.17 11.21 10.50
CA MET A 1 -65.42 12.61 10.07
C MET A 1 -64.18 13.41 10.44
N SER A 2 -63.42 14.09 9.60
CA SER A 2 -63.52 14.41 8.16
C SER A 2 -62.14 14.94 7.70
N ILE A 3 -61.76 14.64 6.46
CA ILE A 3 -60.77 15.36 5.61
C ILE A 3 -61.50 16.64 5.08
N PRO A 4 -60.91 17.84 4.77
CA PRO A 4 -59.75 18.16 3.88
C PRO A 4 -59.01 19.50 4.23
N PRO A 5 -58.33 20.25 3.31
CA PRO A 5 -57.39 19.91 2.22
C PRO A 5 -55.99 20.58 2.36
N THR A 6 -55.06 20.13 1.52
CA THR A 6 -53.73 20.70 1.20
C THR A 6 -53.79 22.13 0.63
N PRO A 7 -52.77 22.97 0.90
CA PRO A 7 -52.28 23.89 -0.14
C PRO A 7 -50.74 23.96 -0.30
N ALA A 8 -50.35 23.91 -1.58
CA ALA A 8 -49.30 24.63 -2.31
C ALA A 8 -47.94 25.02 -1.66
N ALA A 9 -46.89 24.70 -2.42
CA ALA A 9 -45.48 25.02 -2.24
C ALA A 9 -45.13 26.53 -2.19
N PRO A 10 -43.99 26.91 -1.58
CA PRO A 10 -43.31 28.16 -1.88
C PRO A 10 -41.97 27.95 -2.61
N ALA A 11 -41.60 29.00 -3.32
CA ALA A 11 -40.55 29.08 -4.33
C ALA A 11 -39.11 29.12 -3.81
N VAL A 12 -38.22 28.70 -4.71
CA VAL A 12 -36.76 28.85 -4.74
C VAL A 12 -36.30 30.27 -4.40
N ASN A 13 -35.29 30.42 -3.51
CA ASN A 13 -34.30 31.49 -3.67
C ASN A 13 -32.93 31.19 -3.01
N GLN A 14 -31.90 31.71 -3.67
CA GLN A 14 -30.46 31.41 -3.64
C GLN A 14 -29.72 31.77 -2.35
N PRO A 15 -28.50 31.22 -2.12
CA PRO A 15 -27.58 31.72 -1.11
C PRO A 15 -26.48 32.65 -1.68
N ALA A 16 -26.00 33.51 -0.77
CA ALA A 16 -24.64 34.04 -0.64
C ALA A 16 -24.26 35.35 -1.35
N THR A 17 -24.25 36.42 -0.54
CA THR A 17 -23.18 37.44 -0.50
C THR A 17 -22.28 37.14 0.72
N PRO A 18 -20.97 37.48 0.70
CA PRO A 18 -20.54 38.86 0.94
C PRO A 18 -19.40 39.38 0.05
N ALA A 19 -19.42 40.69 -0.15
CA ALA A 19 -18.29 41.55 -0.54
C ALA A 19 -17.22 41.57 0.59
N ALA A 20 -15.98 42.03 0.48
CA ALA A 20 -15.30 42.94 -0.43
C ALA A 20 -13.78 42.73 -0.24
N GLY A 21 -12.97 43.12 -1.23
CA GLY A 21 -11.52 43.23 -1.11
C GLY A 21 -10.96 44.10 -2.23
N SER A 22 -11.11 45.41 -2.08
CA SER A 22 -10.51 46.42 -2.96
C SER A 22 -8.99 46.39 -2.88
N ALA A 23 -8.33 46.33 -4.04
CA ALA A 23 -7.03 46.94 -4.28
C ALA A 23 -7.14 47.73 -5.60
N ALA A 24 -6.93 49.04 -5.51
CA ALA A 24 -6.98 50.00 -6.61
C ALA A 24 -5.58 50.18 -7.23
N GLY A 25 -5.54 50.54 -8.53
CA GLY A 25 -4.46 51.35 -9.10
C GLY A 25 -3.74 50.79 -10.32
N SER A 26 -4.16 51.24 -11.51
CA SER A 26 -3.34 51.33 -12.75
C SER A 26 -2.65 50.05 -13.25
N ALA A 27 -3.47 49.07 -13.66
CA ALA A 27 -3.13 48.05 -14.66
C ALA A 27 -4.46 47.48 -15.18
N VAL A 28 -4.56 47.30 -16.49
CA VAL A 28 -5.69 46.79 -17.30
C VAL A 28 -6.79 46.06 -16.50
N ASN A 29 -8.03 46.57 -16.56
CA ASN A 29 -9.18 45.91 -15.93
C ASN A 29 -9.30 44.47 -16.46
N PRO A 30 -9.30 43.43 -15.61
CA PRO A 30 -9.29 42.03 -16.05
C PRO A 30 -10.51 41.66 -16.90
N ALA A 31 -11.66 42.29 -16.63
CA ALA A 31 -12.87 42.13 -17.43
C ALA A 31 -12.77 42.77 -18.83
N GLU A 32 -11.98 43.83 -18.99
CA GLU A 32 -11.74 44.49 -20.28
C GLU A 32 -10.69 43.73 -21.09
N THR A 33 -9.64 43.22 -20.45
CA THR A 33 -8.65 42.30 -21.04
C THR A 33 -9.33 41.05 -21.62
N ALA A 34 -10.25 40.45 -20.87
CA ALA A 34 -11.03 39.29 -21.31
C ALA A 34 -11.88 39.58 -22.55
N ARG A 35 -12.56 40.73 -22.58
CA ARG A 35 -13.39 41.16 -23.72
C ARG A 35 -12.54 41.44 -24.96
N GLU A 36 -11.39 42.07 -24.78
CA GLU A 36 -10.44 42.32 -25.86
C GLU A 36 -9.80 41.02 -26.37
N ALA A 37 -9.55 40.05 -25.48
CA ALA A 37 -9.06 38.73 -25.87
C ALA A 37 -10.05 37.98 -26.77
N PHE A 38 -11.34 37.96 -26.40
CA PHE A 38 -12.38 37.40 -27.26
C PHE A 38 -12.54 38.13 -28.59
N ARG A 39 -12.42 39.47 -28.58
CA ARG A 39 -12.49 40.29 -29.80
C ARG A 39 -11.35 39.96 -30.75
N ARG A 40 -10.12 39.80 -30.23
CA ARG A 40 -8.95 39.39 -31.02
C ARG A 40 -9.01 37.95 -31.49
N LEU A 41 -9.57 37.04 -30.69
CA LEU A 41 -9.78 35.63 -31.07
C LEU A 41 -10.77 35.50 -32.23
N ALA A 42 -11.87 36.28 -32.18
CA ALA A 42 -12.84 36.39 -33.25
C ALA A 42 -12.26 37.04 -34.52
N ALA A 43 -11.48 38.12 -34.38
CA ALA A 43 -10.82 38.80 -35.50
C ALA A 43 -9.78 37.92 -36.20
N ARG A 44 -9.05 37.08 -35.43
CA ARG A 44 -8.07 36.11 -35.96
C ARG A 44 -8.70 34.79 -36.42
N ARG A 45 -10.03 34.61 -36.29
CA ARG A 45 -10.79 33.39 -36.62
C ARG A 45 -10.19 32.11 -36.00
N LEU A 46 -9.63 32.22 -34.79
CA LEU A 46 -9.08 31.07 -34.06
C LEU A 46 -10.20 30.32 -33.36
N ALA A 47 -10.07 28.99 -33.23
CA ALA A 47 -11.02 28.21 -32.43
C ALA A 47 -10.98 28.70 -30.97
N PRO A 48 -12.13 28.92 -30.31
CA PRO A 48 -12.20 29.32 -28.91
C PRO A 48 -11.86 28.15 -27.99
N THR A 49 -10.63 27.64 -28.11
CA THR A 49 -10.07 26.67 -27.18
C THR A 49 -9.53 27.40 -25.95
N PRO A 50 -9.54 26.76 -24.76
CA PRO A 50 -9.01 27.35 -23.54
C PRO A 50 -7.56 27.84 -23.67
N ASP A 51 -6.73 27.15 -24.46
CA ASP A 51 -5.33 27.50 -24.70
C ASP A 51 -5.17 28.78 -25.54
N ASN A 52 -5.98 28.95 -26.60
CA ASN A 52 -5.94 30.15 -27.43
C ASN A 52 -6.41 31.40 -26.67
N TYR A 53 -7.39 31.25 -25.76
CA TYR A 53 -7.83 32.34 -24.90
C TYR A 53 -6.71 32.78 -23.94
N ARG A 54 -6.02 31.83 -23.29
CA ARG A 54 -4.90 32.10 -22.38
C ARG A 54 -3.78 32.85 -23.10
N ALA A 55 -3.38 32.37 -24.28
CA ALA A 55 -2.32 33.00 -25.07
C ALA A 55 -2.61 34.48 -25.40
N ILE A 56 -3.83 34.80 -25.86
CA ILE A 56 -4.20 36.19 -26.21
C ILE A 56 -4.42 37.05 -24.96
N TYR A 57 -4.98 36.48 -23.88
CA TYR A 57 -5.15 37.18 -22.62
C TYR A 57 -3.79 37.59 -22.02
N ASP A 58 -2.83 36.66 -22.00
CA ASP A 58 -1.48 36.88 -21.49
C ASP A 58 -0.70 37.88 -22.37
N GLU A 59 -0.90 37.84 -23.70
CA GLU A 59 -0.39 38.83 -24.68
C GLU A 59 -0.90 40.25 -24.39
N ILE A 60 -2.19 40.42 -24.05
CA ILE A 60 -2.79 41.72 -23.73
C ILE A 60 -2.42 42.18 -22.31
N ALA A 61 -2.31 41.24 -21.36
CA ALA A 61 -1.95 41.51 -19.97
C ALA A 61 -0.45 41.80 -19.78
N GLY A 62 0.38 41.65 -20.84
CA GLY A 62 1.82 41.90 -20.79
C GLY A 62 2.56 40.97 -19.82
N THR A 63 1.96 39.85 -19.46
CA THR A 63 2.55 38.88 -18.52
C THR A 63 3.43 37.94 -19.34
N PRO A 64 4.73 37.75 -18.97
CA PRO A 64 5.56 36.79 -19.67
C PRO A 64 4.87 35.41 -19.62
N PRO A 65 4.90 34.64 -20.72
CA PRO A 65 4.20 33.37 -20.79
C PRO A 65 4.61 32.53 -19.59
N ALA A 66 3.61 32.09 -18.81
CA ALA A 66 3.86 31.22 -17.67
C ALA A 66 4.73 30.05 -18.16
N PRO A 67 5.79 29.67 -17.41
CA PRO A 67 6.58 28.51 -17.78
C PRO A 67 5.60 27.35 -18.04
N PRO A 68 5.81 26.58 -19.11
CA PRO A 68 4.91 25.50 -19.48
C PRO A 68 4.63 24.70 -18.21
N ALA A 69 3.34 24.56 -17.87
CA ALA A 69 2.96 23.78 -16.72
C ALA A 69 3.70 22.44 -16.80
N PRO A 70 4.34 21.97 -15.71
CA PRO A 70 5.03 20.69 -15.74
C PRO A 70 4.06 19.69 -16.34
N ALA A 71 4.55 18.91 -17.32
CA ALA A 71 3.72 17.90 -17.96
C ALA A 71 3.00 17.12 -16.86
N PRO A 72 1.70 16.82 -17.01
CA PRO A 72 0.88 16.26 -15.93
C PRO A 72 1.51 15.00 -15.31
N ASP A 73 2.38 14.32 -16.06
CA ASP A 73 3.02 13.07 -15.69
C ASP A 73 4.45 13.23 -15.14
N ALA A 74 5.05 14.43 -15.18
CA ALA A 74 6.44 14.67 -14.79
C ALA A 74 6.73 14.25 -13.33
N GLY A 75 5.79 14.52 -12.41
CA GLY A 75 5.92 14.08 -11.02
C GLY A 75 5.81 12.56 -10.85
N ALA A 76 5.00 11.89 -11.65
CA ALA A 76 4.88 10.43 -11.61
C ALA A 76 6.17 9.75 -12.08
N VAL A 77 6.78 10.27 -13.15
CA VAL A 77 8.07 9.81 -13.67
C VAL A 77 9.17 9.94 -12.59
N GLU A 78 9.21 11.05 -11.87
CA GLU A 78 10.17 11.30 -10.80
C GLU A 78 10.01 10.30 -9.63
N VAL A 79 8.77 10.04 -9.20
CA VAL A 79 8.47 9.05 -8.15
C VAL A 79 8.89 7.65 -8.58
N LEU A 80 8.58 7.24 -9.81
CA LEU A 80 8.93 5.91 -10.34
C LEU A 80 10.45 5.74 -10.51
N ALA A 81 11.15 6.82 -10.92
CA ALA A 81 12.61 6.85 -10.98
C ALA A 81 13.23 6.73 -9.58
N GLY A 82 12.71 7.49 -8.61
CA GLY A 82 13.15 7.46 -7.22
C GLY A 82 12.99 6.09 -6.59
N PHE A 83 11.84 5.45 -6.82
CA PHE A 83 11.59 4.08 -6.38
C PHE A 83 12.58 3.07 -6.98
N ALA A 84 12.77 3.12 -8.30
CA ALA A 84 13.71 2.23 -8.99
C ALA A 84 15.16 2.41 -8.50
N ARG A 85 15.58 3.64 -8.22
CA ARG A 85 16.90 3.94 -7.65
C ARG A 85 17.07 3.34 -6.26
N ARG A 86 16.10 3.53 -5.37
CA ARG A 86 16.15 2.99 -4.01
C ARG A 86 16.21 1.46 -4.00
N MET A 87 15.52 0.84 -4.95
CA MET A 87 15.58 -0.60 -5.16
C MET A 87 16.95 -1.06 -5.70
N ALA A 88 17.56 -0.29 -6.60
CA ALA A 88 18.91 -0.57 -7.12
C ALA A 88 20.00 -0.47 -6.03
N GLU A 89 19.80 0.41 -5.05
CA GLU A 89 20.69 0.58 -3.88
C GLU A 89 20.51 -0.54 -2.83
N THR A 90 19.45 -1.35 -2.94
CA THR A 90 19.18 -2.46 -2.01
C THR A 90 20.00 -3.70 -2.41
N PRO A 91 20.80 -4.30 -1.51
CA PRO A 91 21.61 -5.48 -1.82
C PRO A 91 20.79 -6.71 -2.24
N GLY A 92 21.37 -7.53 -3.13
CA GLY A 92 20.82 -8.80 -3.58
C GLY A 92 20.06 -8.72 -4.90
N GLU A 93 19.16 -9.67 -5.12
CA GLU A 93 18.41 -9.86 -6.37
C GLU A 93 17.53 -8.66 -6.76
N LEU A 94 17.12 -7.85 -5.78
CA LEU A 94 16.32 -6.64 -6.01
C LEU A 94 17.12 -5.55 -6.73
N SER A 95 18.44 -5.53 -6.58
CA SER A 95 19.29 -4.53 -7.23
C SER A 95 19.27 -4.61 -8.76
N GLU A 96 19.19 -5.83 -9.33
CA GLU A 96 19.12 -6.06 -10.77
C GLU A 96 17.77 -5.59 -11.34
N HIS A 97 16.69 -5.87 -10.60
CA HIS A 97 15.35 -5.43 -10.98
C HIS A 97 15.22 -3.91 -10.88
N GLY A 98 15.77 -3.29 -9.83
CA GLY A 98 15.82 -1.83 -9.67
C GLY A 98 16.61 -1.15 -10.80
N ARG A 99 17.74 -1.73 -11.23
CA ARG A 99 18.50 -1.23 -12.41
C ARG A 99 17.71 -1.35 -13.72
N ARG A 100 17.01 -2.46 -13.93
CA ARG A 100 16.12 -2.64 -15.09
C ARG A 100 14.98 -1.62 -15.10
N MET A 101 14.37 -1.37 -13.95
CA MET A 101 13.32 -0.37 -13.78
C MET A 101 13.83 1.05 -14.02
N ALA A 102 15.01 1.40 -13.49
CA ALA A 102 15.61 2.71 -13.68
C ALA A 102 15.94 2.97 -15.17
N ARG A 103 16.32 1.93 -15.91
CA ARG A 103 16.51 1.99 -17.35
C ARG A 103 15.18 2.15 -18.09
N ALA A 104 14.13 1.44 -17.69
CA ALA A 104 12.80 1.55 -18.28
C ALA A 104 12.21 2.97 -18.13
N VAL A 105 12.40 3.62 -16.98
CA VAL A 105 11.98 5.02 -16.78
C VAL A 105 12.73 5.98 -17.72
N LYS A 106 14.04 5.79 -17.90
CA LYS A 106 14.84 6.61 -18.85
C LYS A 106 14.44 6.43 -20.30
N LEU A 107 13.87 5.28 -20.66
CA LEU A 107 13.42 4.94 -22.01
C LEU A 107 11.92 5.15 -22.20
N GLU A 108 11.21 5.66 -21.18
CA GLU A 108 9.75 5.77 -21.15
C GLU A 108 9.02 4.45 -21.47
N ASP A 109 9.67 3.31 -21.18
CA ASP A 109 9.15 1.96 -21.41
C ASP A 109 8.31 1.51 -20.20
N TRP A 110 7.09 2.01 -20.13
CA TRP A 110 6.13 1.69 -19.06
C TRP A 110 5.68 0.23 -19.06
N GLY A 111 5.67 -0.42 -20.24
CA GLY A 111 5.35 -1.84 -20.37
C GLY A 111 6.43 -2.71 -19.72
N GLY A 112 7.70 -2.43 -20.04
CA GLY A 112 8.84 -3.09 -19.40
C GLY A 112 8.94 -2.83 -17.90
N TYR A 113 8.59 -1.62 -17.45
CA TYR A 113 8.52 -1.28 -16.02
C TYR A 113 7.45 -2.10 -15.29
N THR A 114 6.24 -2.19 -15.86
CA THR A 114 5.12 -2.97 -15.30
C THR A 114 5.45 -4.46 -15.25
N GLN A 115 6.08 -5.00 -16.30
CA GLN A 115 6.52 -6.40 -16.32
C GLN A 115 7.61 -6.67 -15.25
N ALA A 116 8.53 -5.73 -15.03
CA ALA A 116 9.53 -5.86 -13.98
C ALA A 116 8.89 -5.80 -12.59
N LEU A 117 7.89 -4.94 -12.37
CA LEU A 117 7.12 -4.88 -11.13
C LEU A 117 6.34 -6.17 -10.89
N GLY A 118 5.69 -6.71 -11.94
CA GLY A 118 4.98 -7.98 -11.88
C GLY A 118 5.89 -9.15 -11.50
N GLN A 119 7.10 -9.23 -12.05
CA GLN A 119 8.08 -10.26 -11.67
C GLN A 119 8.51 -10.17 -10.20
N ILE A 120 8.70 -8.96 -9.68
CA ILE A 120 8.99 -8.76 -8.26
C ILE A 120 7.79 -9.18 -7.43
N LEU A 121 6.58 -8.75 -7.80
CA LEU A 121 5.36 -9.11 -7.09
C LEU A 121 5.17 -10.63 -7.09
N GLU A 122 5.26 -11.29 -8.24
CA GLU A 122 5.16 -12.75 -8.33
C GLU A 122 6.22 -13.43 -7.48
N ARG A 123 7.48 -12.98 -7.53
CA ARG A 123 8.55 -13.59 -6.74
C ARG A 123 8.35 -13.36 -5.24
N HIS A 124 7.93 -12.17 -4.83
CA HIS A 124 7.66 -11.85 -3.43
C HIS A 124 6.36 -12.49 -2.94
N LEU A 125 5.35 -12.64 -3.78
CA LEU A 125 4.15 -13.39 -3.42
C LEU A 125 4.48 -14.89 -3.32
N ARG A 126 5.27 -15.44 -4.24
CA ARG A 126 5.69 -16.86 -4.19
C ARG A 126 6.64 -17.15 -3.03
N ARG A 127 7.46 -16.18 -2.62
CA ARG A 127 8.52 -16.37 -1.60
C ARG A 127 8.13 -15.87 -0.21
N ASN A 128 7.32 -14.82 -0.12
CA ASN A 128 6.95 -14.12 1.11
C ASN A 128 5.43 -14.03 1.32
N THR A 129 4.58 -14.68 0.52
CA THR A 129 3.20 -14.93 0.97
C THR A 129 3.18 -16.27 1.68
N PRO A 130 3.32 -16.33 3.03
CA PRO A 130 2.39 -17.18 3.73
C PRO A 130 1.00 -16.59 3.44
N VAL A 131 0.03 -17.43 3.08
CA VAL A 131 -1.35 -17.05 2.76
C VAL A 131 -2.07 -16.56 4.03
N MET A 132 -1.59 -15.44 4.58
CA MET A 132 -2.05 -14.84 5.83
C MET A 132 -2.82 -13.54 5.60
N ALA A 133 -2.86 -13.04 4.36
CA ALA A 133 -3.58 -11.81 4.02
C ALA A 133 -5.01 -12.04 3.50
N LEU A 134 -5.40 -13.29 3.24
CA LEU A 134 -6.71 -13.64 2.66
C LEU A 134 -7.36 -14.85 3.35
N GLY A 135 -7.26 -14.96 4.67
CA GLY A 135 -8.12 -15.86 5.47
C GLY A 135 -8.02 -17.38 5.24
N ASP A 136 -7.33 -17.86 4.21
CA ASP A 136 -7.13 -19.27 3.91
C ASP A 136 -5.70 -19.66 4.27
N GLU A 137 -5.50 -20.29 5.42
CA GLU A 137 -4.19 -20.89 5.70
C GLU A 137 -3.81 -21.90 4.60
N GLU A 138 -2.54 -21.87 4.17
CA GLU A 138 -2.01 -22.83 3.19
C GLU A 138 -2.27 -24.27 3.66
N PRO A 139 -2.82 -25.17 2.81
CA PRO A 139 -3.15 -26.53 3.22
C PRO A 139 -1.92 -27.28 3.77
N ASP A 140 -0.73 -26.99 3.23
CA ASP A 140 0.53 -27.55 3.71
C ASP A 140 0.88 -27.06 5.13
N THR A 141 0.58 -25.80 5.47
CA THR A 141 0.82 -25.26 6.82
C THR A 141 -0.12 -25.87 7.85
N VAL A 142 -1.38 -26.10 7.48
CA VAL A 142 -2.37 -26.80 8.31
C VAL A 142 -1.90 -28.23 8.56
N LEU A 143 -1.47 -28.95 7.50
CA LEU A 143 -0.98 -30.32 7.62
C LEU A 143 0.27 -30.41 8.50
N LEU A 144 1.25 -29.52 8.30
CA LEU A 144 2.47 -29.47 9.11
C LEU A 144 2.16 -29.19 10.59
N ARG A 145 1.25 -28.25 10.86
CA ARG A 145 0.80 -27.94 12.22
C ARG A 145 0.12 -29.15 12.87
N GLU A 146 -0.75 -29.85 12.14
CA GLU A 146 -1.43 -31.02 12.66
C GLU A 146 -0.48 -32.19 12.90
N MET A 147 0.49 -32.40 12.01
CA MET A 147 1.55 -33.39 12.21
C MET A 147 2.40 -33.07 13.46
N LEU A 148 2.82 -31.82 13.62
CA LEU A 148 3.62 -31.39 14.79
C LEU A 148 2.82 -31.46 16.10
N ALA A 149 1.55 -31.03 16.09
CA ALA A 149 0.68 -31.15 17.24
C ALA A 149 0.52 -32.62 17.66
N ARG A 150 0.34 -33.52 16.69
CA ARG A 150 0.19 -34.95 16.95
C ARG A 150 1.48 -35.59 17.46
N THR A 151 2.64 -35.23 16.95
CA THR A 151 3.91 -35.76 17.45
C THR A 151 4.17 -35.32 18.89
N LEU A 152 3.91 -34.05 19.22
CA LEU A 152 4.08 -33.52 20.57
C LEU A 152 3.09 -34.16 21.57
N SER A 153 1.79 -34.14 21.25
CA SER A 153 0.74 -34.63 22.16
C SER A 153 0.71 -36.15 22.33
N PHE A 154 1.22 -36.93 21.38
CA PHE A 154 1.18 -38.40 21.49
C PHE A 154 2.57 -39.01 21.63
N ALA A 155 3.47 -38.79 20.65
CA ALA A 155 4.76 -39.47 20.65
C ALA A 155 5.67 -38.92 21.75
N CYS A 156 5.86 -37.61 21.83
CA CYS A 156 6.70 -36.98 22.85
C CYS A 156 6.11 -37.17 24.25
N ALA A 157 4.81 -36.89 24.45
CA ALA A 157 4.14 -37.11 25.72
C ALA A 157 4.28 -38.56 26.23
N SER A 158 4.14 -39.54 25.34
CA SER A 158 4.30 -40.97 25.68
C SER A 158 5.75 -41.34 25.99
N LEU A 159 6.74 -40.77 25.30
CA LEU A 159 8.17 -41.02 25.59
C LEU A 159 8.60 -40.36 26.90
N LEU A 160 7.94 -39.28 27.30
CA LEU A 160 8.20 -38.51 28.51
C LEU A 160 7.33 -38.95 29.69
N SER A 161 6.57 -40.04 29.58
CA SER A 161 5.61 -40.48 30.61
C SER A 161 6.24 -40.78 31.98
N GLY A 162 7.56 -40.90 32.07
CA GLY A 162 8.31 -41.04 33.33
C GLY A 162 8.43 -39.72 34.13
N ASP A 163 8.22 -38.57 33.50
CA ASP A 163 8.19 -37.25 34.13
C ASP A 163 6.87 -36.55 33.78
N ALA A 164 5.98 -36.46 34.77
CA ALA A 164 4.64 -35.92 34.57
C ALA A 164 4.64 -34.44 34.14
N GLU A 165 5.64 -33.65 34.55
CA GLU A 165 5.73 -32.24 34.16
C GLU A 165 6.13 -32.10 32.69
N LEU A 166 7.15 -32.86 32.25
CA LEU A 166 7.60 -32.82 30.85
C LEU A 166 6.58 -33.42 29.89
N SER A 167 5.88 -34.48 30.31
CA SER A 167 4.78 -35.06 29.55
C SER A 167 3.63 -34.06 29.38
N ALA A 168 3.21 -33.40 30.46
CA ALA A 168 2.16 -32.38 30.41
C ALA A 168 2.55 -31.16 29.55
N GLU A 169 3.80 -30.70 29.61
CA GLU A 169 4.26 -29.60 28.76
C GLU A 169 4.30 -29.98 27.28
N ALA A 170 4.68 -31.23 26.94
CA ALA A 170 4.62 -31.73 25.57
C ALA A 170 3.17 -31.77 25.03
N GLU A 171 2.20 -32.19 25.86
CA GLU A 171 0.78 -32.15 25.50
C GLU A 171 0.28 -30.71 25.31
N ALA A 172 0.63 -29.81 26.23
CA ALA A 172 0.25 -28.41 26.18
C ALA A 172 0.84 -27.69 24.95
N LEU A 173 2.09 -27.99 24.59
CA LEU A 173 2.72 -27.51 23.37
C LEU A 173 2.02 -28.04 22.12
N GLY A 174 1.66 -29.33 22.08
CA GLY A 174 0.91 -29.88 20.96
C GLY A 174 -0.47 -29.24 20.79
N ALA A 175 -1.17 -28.96 21.89
CA ALA A 175 -2.45 -28.24 21.86
C ALA A 175 -2.29 -26.79 21.38
N ALA A 176 -1.25 -26.08 21.86
CA ALA A 176 -0.95 -24.72 21.45
C ALA A 176 -0.58 -24.63 19.96
N VAL A 177 0.26 -25.56 19.48
CA VAL A 177 0.61 -25.68 18.06
C VAL A 177 -0.65 -25.81 17.22
N LYS A 178 -1.60 -26.66 17.62
CA LYS A 178 -2.83 -26.92 16.85
C LYS A 178 -3.68 -25.68 16.59
N THR A 179 -3.72 -24.74 17.53
CA THR A 179 -4.57 -23.54 17.46
C THR A 179 -3.79 -22.26 17.13
N ALA A 180 -2.47 -22.35 16.96
CA ALA A 180 -1.62 -21.19 16.79
C ALA A 180 -1.97 -20.42 15.50
N VAL A 181 -2.28 -19.13 15.65
CA VAL A 181 -2.53 -18.20 14.54
C VAL A 181 -1.61 -17.00 14.68
N GLY A 182 -0.70 -16.86 13.72
CA GLY A 182 0.16 -15.69 13.60
C GLY A 182 1.53 -15.82 14.28
N GLU A 183 2.37 -14.83 14.00
CA GLU A 183 3.80 -14.87 14.34
C GLU A 183 4.06 -14.84 15.83
N SER A 184 3.31 -14.04 16.60
CA SER A 184 3.51 -13.93 18.06
C SER A 184 3.31 -15.27 18.76
N GLU A 185 2.20 -15.97 18.46
CA GLU A 185 1.90 -17.26 19.08
C GLU A 185 2.95 -18.32 18.70
N LEU A 186 3.42 -18.30 17.45
CA LEU A 186 4.49 -19.19 16.99
C LEU A 186 5.82 -18.92 17.69
N GLN A 187 6.16 -17.65 17.97
CA GLN A 187 7.38 -17.30 18.71
C GLN A 187 7.31 -17.79 20.16
N ASP A 188 6.14 -17.65 20.81
CA ASP A 188 5.93 -18.14 22.17
C ASP A 188 6.04 -19.67 22.25
N ILE A 189 5.42 -20.38 21.28
CA ILE A 189 5.53 -21.83 21.15
C ILE A 189 6.98 -22.24 20.89
N ALA A 190 7.72 -21.53 20.03
CA ALA A 190 9.11 -21.82 19.75
C ALA A 190 10.01 -21.65 20.99
N ALA A 191 9.74 -20.64 21.83
CA ALA A 191 10.46 -20.44 23.08
C ALA A 191 10.20 -21.58 24.07
N ARG A 192 8.94 -21.98 24.24
CA ARG A 192 8.55 -23.10 25.10
C ARG A 192 9.11 -24.44 24.62
N LEU A 193 9.09 -24.69 23.32
CA LEU A 193 9.67 -25.91 22.73
C LEU A 193 11.18 -26.01 23.00
N LYS A 194 11.92 -24.90 22.87
CA LYS A 194 13.35 -24.86 23.22
C LYS A 194 13.58 -25.19 24.69
N GLN A 195 12.77 -24.62 25.57
CA GLN A 195 12.84 -24.90 27.00
C GLN A 195 12.57 -26.37 27.31
N LEU A 196 11.55 -26.97 26.69
CA LEU A 196 11.26 -28.40 26.83
C LEU A 196 12.46 -29.27 26.39
N CYS A 197 13.06 -28.97 25.22
CA CYS A 197 14.24 -29.68 24.75
C CYS A 197 15.39 -29.63 25.75
N PHE A 198 15.68 -28.45 26.31
CA PHE A 198 16.73 -28.27 27.31
C PHE A 198 16.46 -29.08 28.59
N GLN A 199 15.21 -29.08 29.08
CA GLN A 199 14.82 -29.85 30.26
C GLN A 199 14.96 -31.36 30.02
N ILE A 200 14.62 -31.86 28.83
CA ILE A 200 14.78 -33.27 28.48
C ILE A 200 16.26 -33.67 28.48
N GLU A 201 17.15 -32.82 27.95
CA GLU A 201 18.60 -33.06 27.96
C GLU A 201 19.14 -33.09 29.39
N LEU A 202 18.80 -32.10 30.22
CA LEU A 202 19.25 -32.02 31.61
C LEU A 202 18.84 -33.26 32.42
N ARG A 203 17.60 -33.74 32.26
CA ARG A 203 17.10 -34.93 32.96
C ARG A 203 17.74 -36.24 32.47
N LYS A 204 18.18 -36.30 31.20
CA LYS A 204 18.92 -37.47 30.69
C LYS A 204 20.29 -37.58 31.35
N ASP A 205 20.96 -36.44 31.57
CA ASP A 205 22.26 -36.40 32.25
C ASP A 205 22.13 -36.78 33.74
N ASP A 206 21.12 -36.27 34.44
CA ASP A 206 20.83 -36.63 35.85
C ASP A 206 20.53 -38.13 36.06
N GLY A 207 19.95 -38.78 35.04
CA GLY A 207 19.62 -40.21 35.07
C GLY A 207 20.83 -41.12 34.81
N ALA A 208 21.82 -40.63 34.05
CA ALA A 208 23.03 -41.37 33.72
C ALA A 208 24.02 -41.46 34.90
N GLU A 209 23.99 -40.50 35.82
CA GLU A 209 24.83 -40.52 37.04
C GLU A 209 24.31 -41.45 38.15
N ARG A 210 23.10 -42.00 38.00
CA ARG A 210 22.42 -42.83 39.03
C ARG A 210 22.41 -44.33 38.73
N GLN A 211 23.15 -44.79 37.72
CA GLN A 211 23.27 -46.22 37.35
C GLN A 211 24.65 -46.79 37.69
#